data_AF-A0A538NJ56-F1
#
_entry.id   AF-A0A538NJ56-F1
#
_cell.length_a   1.000
_cell.length_b   1.000
_cell.length_c   1.000
_cell.angle_alpha   90.00
_cell.angle_beta   90.00
_cell.angle_gamma   90.00
#
_symmetry.space_group_name_H-M   'P 1'
#
loop_
_entity.id
_entity.type
_entity.pdbx_description
1 polymer ?
#
loop_
_entity_poly.entity_id
_entity_poly.type
_entity_poly.pdbx_seq_one_letter_code
_entity_poly.pdbx_strand_id
1 'polypeptide(L)'
;MNSRGNILRVWLPVVLFGVLWADLVRQLSYTWESNEQYAYGWFVPILALALFWKRWLTRPRVHQPSTINHQPPPWLIALVVMAALALLPIQVVYEINPDWPLPGWLMALVAVGLSLYAVFLTGGWPWARHFAFPVCFILVAVAWPYRIEHGLTQGLMRVVANSTVEALGWFNIPALQRGNLIEVSTGVVGIDEACSGIRSFQSTLMAALFLGELYLLKWHRRILLLVGGVALSFCLNVVRTLILTWHASTAGLSALEKWHDPAGMMIFLLSFACLWAIAVRLRALIPQPSTLDSKTTPTPQPSTLKSETTPLPQPSQQSTFNAQLVTLPSRYLLAIGCWAICVIALTELWYRLHDTQATGVFYWSASFPTNNPSFAAIELNEKVRRNLRHDVGSTAKWTEDDGTEWSGFFFRWNPGPIRSIISARLHRPDVCLPASGFRLVTDAGLDYFEVGALQIPFRKYTYDVNGGPVHVFFCQWEDGSEKQIGMLGSKGADRVRTALSGRRHLGQQTLELVLSGYVSLAEARQAVRTRLPALVRTTGPSVHQISDRSELGPATAS
;
A
#
# COMPACT_ATOMS: atom_id res chain seq x y z
N MET A 1 5.40 12.61 49.05
CA MET A 1 5.87 13.00 47.69
C MET A 1 4.94 12.39 46.65
N ASN A 2 4.47 13.16 45.67
CA ASN A 2 3.30 12.79 44.86
C ASN A 2 3.59 11.72 43.80
N SER A 3 3.06 10.51 44.02
CA SER A 3 3.07 9.39 43.05
C SER A 3 2.61 9.81 41.64
N ARG A 4 1.52 10.60 41.55
CA ARG A 4 1.01 11.16 40.28
C ARG A 4 2.06 11.96 39.48
N GLY A 5 2.94 12.71 40.17
CA GLY A 5 3.98 13.51 39.53
C GLY A 5 5.09 12.67 38.90
N ASN A 6 5.40 11.52 39.50
CA ASN A 6 6.40 10.58 38.95
C ASN A 6 5.84 9.83 37.73
N ILE A 7 4.57 9.42 37.76
CA ILE A 7 3.86 8.80 36.63
C ILE A 7 3.89 9.76 35.42
N LEU A 8 3.46 11.01 35.60
CA LEU A 8 3.47 12.01 34.52
C LEU A 8 4.88 12.24 33.93
N ARG A 9 5.92 12.36 34.77
CA ARG A 9 7.31 12.56 34.31
C ARG A 9 7.87 11.39 33.49
N VAL A 10 7.41 10.16 33.73
CA VAL A 10 7.83 8.96 32.99
C VAL A 10 7.05 8.79 31.70
N TRP A 11 5.72 8.91 31.76
CA TRP A 11 4.85 8.57 30.63
C TRP A 11 4.66 9.70 29.61
N LEU A 12 4.71 10.98 30.03
CA LEU A 12 4.54 12.11 29.11
C LEU A 12 5.56 12.11 27.95
N PRO A 13 6.88 11.87 28.15
CA PRO A 13 7.84 11.75 27.05
C PRO A 13 7.50 10.59 26.09
N VAL A 14 7.04 9.45 26.61
CA VAL A 14 6.69 8.27 25.81
C VAL A 14 5.44 8.52 24.98
N VAL A 15 4.41 9.14 25.58
CA VAL A 15 3.16 9.50 24.90
C VAL A 15 3.41 10.54 23.81
N LEU A 16 4.22 11.58 24.09
CA LEU A 16 4.57 12.58 23.09
C LEU A 16 5.42 12.01 21.95
N PHE A 17 6.38 11.13 22.24
CA PHE A 17 7.10 10.40 21.19
C PHE A 17 6.18 9.48 20.38
N GLY A 18 5.12 8.96 21.01
CA GLY A 18 4.05 8.20 20.35
C GLY A 18 3.33 8.98 19.24
N VAL A 19 3.32 10.32 19.27
CA VAL A 19 2.71 11.14 18.20
C VAL A 19 3.41 10.93 16.86
N LEU A 20 4.74 10.79 16.84
CA LEU A 20 5.51 10.48 15.63
C LEU A 20 5.04 9.17 14.97
N TRP A 21 4.74 8.16 15.79
CA TRP A 21 4.24 6.87 15.32
C TRP A 21 2.77 6.90 14.95
N ALA A 22 1.93 7.62 15.71
CA ALA A 22 0.52 7.80 15.39
C ALA A 22 0.32 8.52 14.06
N ASP A 23 1.13 9.56 13.78
CA ASP A 23 1.06 10.29 12.52
C ASP A 23 1.66 9.51 11.33
N LEU A 24 2.76 8.77 11.53
CA LEU A 24 3.23 7.81 10.52
C LEU A 24 2.14 6.79 10.15
N VAL A 25 1.47 6.22 11.16
CA VAL A 25 0.38 5.26 10.96
C VAL A 25 -0.82 5.92 10.27
N ARG A 26 -1.18 7.16 10.65
CA ARG A 26 -2.21 7.95 9.95
C ARG A 26 -1.88 8.11 8.47
N GLN A 27 -0.68 8.59 8.14
CA GLN A 27 -0.30 8.86 6.74
C GLN A 27 -0.23 7.56 5.90
N LEU A 28 0.30 6.46 6.46
CA LEU A 28 0.32 5.16 5.77
C LEU A 28 -1.08 4.53 5.64
N SER A 29 -1.99 4.80 6.59
CA SER A 29 -3.34 4.22 6.59
C SER A 29 -4.18 4.60 5.36
N TYR A 30 -3.92 5.76 4.74
CA TYR A 30 -4.57 6.16 3.49
C TYR A 30 -4.35 5.12 2.37
N THR A 31 -3.14 4.54 2.28
CA THR A 31 -2.84 3.47 1.34
C THR A 31 -3.48 2.15 1.78
N TRP A 32 -3.49 1.85 3.08
CA TRP A 32 -4.08 0.59 3.61
C TRP A 32 -5.61 0.53 3.49
N GLU A 33 -6.31 1.68 3.51
CA GLU A 33 -7.76 1.81 3.26
C GLU A 33 -8.11 1.81 1.76
N SER A 34 -7.24 2.40 0.93
CA SER A 34 -7.51 2.63 -0.49
C SER A 34 -7.04 1.51 -1.41
N ASN A 35 -5.98 0.78 -1.04
CA ASN A 35 -5.46 -0.36 -1.80
C ASN A 35 -5.57 -1.65 -0.97
N GLU A 36 -6.45 -2.56 -1.40
CA GLU A 36 -6.66 -3.85 -0.73
C GLU A 36 -5.37 -4.69 -0.60
N GLN A 37 -4.38 -4.49 -1.48
CA GLN A 37 -3.07 -5.16 -1.42
C GLN A 37 -2.34 -4.87 -0.11
N TYR A 38 -2.42 -3.62 0.37
CA TYR A 38 -1.76 -3.16 1.60
C TYR A 38 -2.65 -3.21 2.85
N ALA A 39 -3.86 -3.78 2.78
CA ALA A 39 -4.77 -3.86 3.93
C ALA A 39 -4.17 -4.58 5.16
N TYR A 40 -3.19 -5.48 4.95
CA TYR A 40 -2.44 -6.12 6.04
C TYR A 40 -1.63 -5.12 6.89
N GLY A 41 -1.36 -3.91 6.38
CA GLY A 41 -0.62 -2.84 7.04
C GLY A 41 -1.21 -2.47 8.40
N TRP A 42 -2.53 -2.56 8.56
CA TRP A 42 -3.22 -2.32 9.84
C TRP A 42 -2.75 -3.22 10.99
N PHE A 43 -2.31 -4.44 10.71
CA PHE A 43 -1.74 -5.33 11.74
C PHE A 43 -0.31 -4.96 12.11
N VAL A 44 0.45 -4.36 11.19
CA VAL A 44 1.91 -4.18 11.34
C VAL A 44 2.32 -3.32 12.54
N PRO A 45 1.66 -2.19 12.88
CA PRO A 45 1.96 -1.44 14.12
C PRO A 45 1.74 -2.27 15.39
N ILE A 46 0.65 -3.05 15.45
CA ILE A 46 0.31 -3.89 16.60
C ILE A 46 1.35 -5.01 16.76
N LEU A 47 1.73 -5.66 15.66
CA LEU A 47 2.75 -6.69 15.63
C LEU A 47 4.15 -6.12 15.95
N ALA A 48 4.50 -4.93 15.46
CA ALA A 48 5.74 -4.23 15.80
C ALA A 48 5.84 -3.96 17.30
N LEU A 49 4.76 -3.46 17.92
CA LEU A 49 4.68 -3.25 19.37
C LEU A 49 4.81 -4.57 20.15
N ALA A 50 4.17 -5.65 19.69
CA ALA A 50 4.30 -6.97 20.32
C ALA A 50 5.73 -7.54 20.21
N LEU A 51 6.40 -7.37 19.06
CA LEU A 51 7.80 -7.75 18.86
C LEU A 51 8.73 -6.88 19.74
N PHE A 52 8.47 -5.58 19.85
CA PHE A 52 9.24 -4.66 20.67
C PHE A 52 9.11 -5.01 22.16
N TRP A 53 7.89 -5.25 22.64
CA TRP A 53 7.61 -5.74 23.99
C TRP A 53 8.35 -7.05 24.28
N LYS A 54 8.31 -8.01 23.35
CA LYS A 54 9.03 -9.28 23.51
C LYS A 54 10.56 -9.08 23.57
N ARG A 55 11.11 -8.17 22.77
CA ARG A 55 12.53 -7.78 22.85
C ARG A 55 12.84 -7.04 24.14
N TRP A 56 11.91 -6.27 24.69
CA TRP A 56 12.07 -5.56 25.98
C TRP A 56 12.29 -6.52 27.15
N LEU A 57 11.63 -7.67 27.15
CA LEU A 57 11.82 -8.73 28.15
C LEU A 57 13.21 -9.40 28.06
N THR A 58 13.82 -9.41 26.87
CA THR A 58 15.13 -10.04 26.59
C THR A 58 16.24 -9.02 26.35
N ARG A 59 16.04 -7.76 26.75
CA ARG A 59 16.96 -6.64 26.49
C ARG A 59 18.35 -6.88 27.10
N PRO A 60 19.45 -6.51 26.41
CA PRO A 60 20.79 -6.60 26.98
C PRO A 60 20.87 -5.83 28.30
N ARG A 61 21.42 -6.46 29.34
CA ARG A 61 21.72 -5.76 30.59
C ARG A 61 22.71 -4.63 30.26
N VAL A 62 22.35 -3.41 30.63
CA VAL A 62 23.30 -2.29 30.64
C VAL A 62 24.36 -2.66 31.67
N HIS A 63 25.56 -2.99 31.19
CA HIS A 63 26.68 -3.23 32.09
C HIS A 63 27.01 -1.91 32.79
N GLN A 64 27.43 -1.96 34.05
CA GLN A 64 27.87 -0.76 34.77
C GLN A 64 28.93 -0.03 33.94
N PRO A 65 28.96 1.32 33.98
CA PRO A 65 29.71 2.12 33.01
C PRO A 65 31.22 1.92 33.13
N SER A 66 31.74 0.95 32.37
CA SER A 66 33.16 0.73 32.15
C SER A 66 33.71 1.80 31.21
N THR A 67 33.84 3.03 31.72
CA THR A 67 34.57 4.21 31.21
C THR A 67 34.36 4.68 29.76
N ILE A 68 33.61 3.94 28.93
CA ILE A 68 33.27 4.31 27.56
C ILE A 68 32.11 5.31 27.62
N ASN A 69 32.44 6.58 27.48
CA ASN A 69 31.46 7.64 27.24
C ASN A 69 30.67 7.30 25.97
N HIS A 70 29.42 6.83 26.11
CA HIS A 70 28.49 6.63 24.99
C HIS A 70 27.93 7.96 24.44
N GLN A 71 28.78 8.99 24.35
CA GLN A 71 28.41 10.22 23.66
C GLN A 71 28.26 9.90 22.16
N PRO A 72 27.11 10.18 21.54
CA PRO A 72 26.96 10.01 20.10
C PRO A 72 27.97 10.92 19.38
N PRO A 73 28.66 10.43 18.35
CA PRO A 73 29.60 11.26 17.60
C PRO A 73 28.86 12.43 16.95
N PRO A 74 29.47 13.63 16.81
CA PRO A 74 28.76 14.83 16.34
C PRO A 74 28.04 14.66 15.00
N TRP A 75 28.59 13.87 14.07
CA TRP A 75 27.95 13.57 12.79
C TRP A 75 26.63 12.82 12.93
N LEU A 76 26.48 11.96 13.95
CA LEU A 76 25.24 11.21 14.21
C LEU A 76 24.17 12.14 14.80
N ILE A 77 24.57 13.09 15.65
CA ILE A 77 23.68 14.14 16.16
C ILE A 77 23.19 15.00 14.99
N ALA A 78 24.10 15.46 14.13
CA ALA A 78 23.77 16.24 12.93
C ALA A 78 22.81 15.48 12.00
N LEU A 79 23.07 14.20 11.74
CA LEU A 79 22.19 13.33 10.94
C LEU A 79 20.78 13.22 11.54
N VAL A 80 20.67 13.03 12.86
CA VAL A 80 19.38 12.95 13.58
C VAL A 80 18.62 14.27 13.52
N VAL A 81 19.30 15.41 13.68
CA VAL A 81 18.69 16.74 13.56
C VAL A 81 18.22 17.00 12.11
N MET A 82 19.05 16.70 11.11
CA MET A 82 18.67 16.83 9.70
C MET A 82 17.49 15.92 9.33
N ALA A 83 17.47 14.69 9.82
CA ALA A 83 16.36 13.76 9.63
C ALA A 83 15.06 14.28 10.29
N ALA A 84 15.13 14.79 11.51
CA ALA A 84 13.99 15.40 12.18
C ALA A 84 13.47 16.63 11.39
N LEU A 85 14.34 17.56 11.00
CA LEU A 85 13.97 18.74 10.21
C LEU A 85 13.34 18.37 8.86
N ALA A 86 13.81 17.29 8.22
CA ALA A 86 13.26 16.80 6.96
C ALA A 86 11.81 16.29 7.07
N LEU A 87 11.30 15.95 8.26
CA LEU A 87 9.90 15.53 8.45
C LEU A 87 8.91 16.54 7.85
N LEU A 88 9.13 17.84 8.06
CA LEU A 88 8.21 18.89 7.58
C LEU A 88 8.05 18.91 6.06
N PRO A 89 9.11 19.09 5.24
CA PRO A 89 8.95 19.06 3.79
C PRO A 89 8.53 17.70 3.24
N ILE A 90 8.90 16.58 3.88
CA ILE A 90 8.40 15.25 3.48
C ILE A 90 6.88 15.16 3.71
N GLN A 91 6.39 15.61 4.87
CA GLN A 91 4.97 15.54 5.24
C GLN A 91 4.11 16.42 4.34
N VAL A 92 4.54 17.67 4.10
CA VAL A 92 3.86 18.57 3.17
C VAL A 92 3.73 17.92 1.78
N VAL A 93 4.78 17.26 1.27
CA VAL A 93 4.69 16.57 -0.03
C VAL A 93 3.83 15.31 0.01
N TYR A 94 3.87 14.53 1.10
CA TYR A 94 3.19 13.24 1.19
C TYR A 94 1.68 13.36 1.41
N GLU A 95 1.20 14.36 2.16
CA GLU A 95 -0.22 14.53 2.51
C GLU A 95 -1.16 14.57 1.28
N ILE A 96 -0.72 15.14 0.15
CA ILE A 96 -1.49 15.15 -1.13
C ILE A 96 -0.97 14.13 -2.18
N ASN A 97 0.11 13.41 -1.87
CA ASN A 97 0.70 12.36 -2.70
C ASN A 97 0.87 11.03 -1.92
N PRO A 98 -0.15 10.53 -1.20
CA PRO A 98 -0.06 9.28 -0.42
C PRO A 98 0.21 8.06 -1.30
N ASP A 99 -0.18 8.14 -2.58
CA ASP A 99 0.06 7.14 -3.63
C ASP A 99 1.52 7.13 -4.13
N TRP A 100 2.36 8.08 -3.70
CA TRP A 100 3.77 8.13 -4.05
C TRP A 100 4.62 7.38 -3.00
N PRO A 101 5.29 6.27 -3.36
CA PRO A 101 6.07 5.50 -2.38
C PRO A 101 7.24 6.26 -1.75
N LEU A 102 7.90 7.15 -2.51
CA LEU A 102 9.17 7.76 -2.07
C LEU A 102 9.03 8.63 -0.80
N PRO A 103 8.09 9.59 -0.69
CA PRO A 103 7.88 10.32 0.57
C PRO A 103 7.46 9.40 1.72
N GLY A 104 6.62 8.39 1.49
CA GLY A 104 6.24 7.41 2.51
C GLY A 104 7.42 6.60 3.06
N TRP A 105 8.33 6.15 2.19
CA TRP A 105 9.58 5.51 2.61
C TRP A 105 10.49 6.45 3.39
N LEU A 106 10.66 7.71 2.94
CA LEU A 106 11.47 8.69 3.66
C LEU A 106 10.90 8.97 5.05
N MET A 107 9.57 9.18 5.17
CA MET A 107 8.88 9.37 6.44
C MET A 107 9.09 8.19 7.41
N ALA A 108 8.87 6.97 6.92
CA ALA A 108 9.04 5.76 7.72
C ALA A 108 10.50 5.53 8.15
N LEU A 109 11.47 5.77 7.25
CA LEU A 109 12.90 5.66 7.56
C LEU A 109 13.36 6.71 8.58
N VAL A 110 12.84 7.93 8.53
CA VAL A 110 13.11 8.94 9.56
C VAL A 110 12.51 8.51 10.90
N ALA A 111 11.24 8.09 10.95
CA ALA A 111 10.61 7.64 12.19
C ALA A 111 11.33 6.42 12.83
N VAL A 112 11.77 5.48 11.99
CA VAL A 112 12.64 4.36 12.39
C VAL A 112 13.98 4.88 12.93
N GLY A 113 14.66 5.78 12.21
CA GLY A 113 15.95 6.34 12.62
C GLY A 113 15.89 7.09 13.96
N LEU A 114 14.87 7.94 14.14
CA LEU A 114 14.63 8.67 15.39
C LEU A 114 14.34 7.71 16.56
N SER A 115 13.63 6.61 16.30
CA SER A 115 13.32 5.57 17.30
C SER A 115 14.54 4.71 17.67
N LEU A 116 15.36 4.33 16.69
CA LEU A 116 16.62 3.63 16.93
C LEU A 116 17.63 4.51 17.67
N TYR A 117 17.63 5.83 17.42
CA TYR A 117 18.44 6.77 18.18
C TYR A 117 17.93 6.93 19.63
N ALA A 118 16.61 6.96 19.87
CA ALA A 118 16.06 6.93 21.24
C ALA A 118 16.55 5.70 22.03
N VAL A 119 16.53 4.53 21.39
CA VAL A 119 17.02 3.25 21.93
C VAL A 119 18.56 3.26 22.10
N PHE A 120 19.30 3.88 21.19
CA PHE A 120 20.74 4.07 21.31
C PHE A 120 21.11 4.91 22.54
N LEU A 121 20.37 6.00 22.81
CA LEU A 121 20.61 6.86 23.96
C LEU A 121 20.38 6.14 25.31
N THR A 122 19.61 5.05 25.37
CA THR A 122 19.38 4.29 26.63
C THR A 122 20.42 3.21 26.90
N GLY A 123 20.97 2.57 25.86
CA GLY A 123 21.80 1.37 26.02
C GLY A 123 22.81 1.12 24.89
N GLY A 124 23.14 2.18 24.15
CA GLY A 124 24.14 2.19 23.09
C GLY A 124 23.81 1.28 21.89
N TRP A 125 24.87 0.96 21.13
CA TRP A 125 24.79 0.06 19.98
C TRP A 125 24.21 -1.33 20.26
N PRO A 126 24.46 -1.99 21.43
CA PRO A 126 23.83 -3.27 21.74
C PRO A 126 22.29 -3.19 21.76
N TRP A 127 21.74 -2.13 22.35
CA TRP A 127 20.30 -1.89 22.35
C TRP A 127 19.78 -1.56 20.95
N ALA A 128 20.43 -0.66 20.22
CA ALA A 128 20.03 -0.30 18.85
C ALA A 128 19.95 -1.54 17.93
N ARG A 129 20.92 -2.46 18.02
CA ARG A 129 20.92 -3.73 17.27
C ARG A 129 19.85 -4.72 17.74
N HIS A 130 19.54 -4.77 19.04
CA HIS A 130 18.54 -5.68 19.61
C HIS A 130 17.10 -5.29 19.25
N PHE A 131 16.81 -3.99 19.20
CA PHE A 131 15.48 -3.47 18.82
C PHE A 131 15.36 -3.08 17.34
N ALA A 132 16.43 -3.18 16.55
CA ALA A 132 16.44 -2.90 15.12
C ALA A 132 15.29 -3.60 14.38
N PHE A 133 15.10 -4.91 14.59
CA PHE A 133 14.07 -5.66 13.86
C PHE A 133 12.64 -5.20 14.21
N PRO A 134 12.19 -5.14 15.49
CA PRO A 134 10.87 -4.62 15.82
C PRO A 134 10.58 -3.21 15.30
N VAL A 135 11.56 -2.30 15.39
CA VAL A 135 11.39 -0.91 14.95
C VAL A 135 11.30 -0.84 13.42
N CYS A 136 12.19 -1.54 12.70
CA CYS A 136 12.15 -1.60 11.24
C CYS A 136 10.96 -2.42 10.68
N PHE A 137 10.23 -3.17 11.50
CA PHE A 137 9.11 -4.01 11.04
C PHE A 137 8.00 -3.20 10.35
N ILE A 138 7.82 -1.92 10.72
CA ILE A 138 6.87 -1.00 10.07
C ILE A 138 7.13 -0.79 8.58
N LEU A 139 8.38 -0.94 8.12
CA LEU A 139 8.77 -0.78 6.71
C LEU A 139 8.07 -1.81 5.79
N VAL A 140 7.59 -2.91 6.34
CA VAL A 140 6.81 -3.94 5.60
C VAL A 140 5.40 -3.43 5.22
N ALA A 141 4.89 -2.41 5.91
CA ALA A 141 3.60 -1.78 5.62
C ALA A 141 3.70 -0.54 4.71
N VAL A 142 4.90 -0.16 4.28
CA VAL A 142 5.11 0.96 3.36
C VAL A 142 4.94 0.47 1.92
N ALA A 143 4.21 1.24 1.11
CA ALA A 143 3.99 0.93 -0.30
C ALA A 143 5.32 0.74 -1.05
N TRP A 144 5.43 -0.29 -1.87
CA TRP A 144 6.65 -0.58 -2.62
C TRP A 144 6.83 0.42 -3.78
N PRO A 145 8.07 0.70 -4.23
CA PRO A 145 8.30 1.48 -5.43
C PRO A 145 7.59 0.85 -6.64
N TYR A 146 6.69 1.59 -7.28
CA TYR A 146 5.77 1.12 -8.33
C TYR A 146 6.39 0.15 -9.36
N ARG A 147 7.61 0.42 -9.83
CA ARG A 147 8.32 -0.46 -10.80
C ARG A 147 8.62 -1.86 -10.27
N ILE A 148 8.98 -1.96 -8.99
CA ILE A 148 9.30 -3.24 -8.33
C ILE A 148 8.02 -4.01 -8.09
N GLU A 149 6.99 -3.32 -7.57
CA GLU A 149 5.67 -3.91 -7.33
C GLU A 149 5.06 -4.41 -8.64
N HIS A 150 4.78 -3.52 -9.60
CA HIS A 150 4.12 -3.87 -10.85
C HIS A 150 4.88 -4.96 -11.63
N GLY A 151 6.21 -4.90 -11.69
CA GLY A 151 7.02 -5.92 -12.35
C GLY A 151 6.91 -7.30 -11.69
N LEU A 152 6.96 -7.36 -10.36
CA LEU A 152 6.81 -8.61 -9.61
C LEU A 152 5.37 -9.15 -9.69
N THR A 153 4.37 -8.28 -9.52
CA THR A 153 2.97 -8.69 -9.45
C THR A 153 2.44 -9.20 -10.79
N GLN A 154 2.66 -8.45 -11.87
CA GLN A 154 2.28 -8.87 -13.22
C GLN A 154 3.05 -10.12 -13.67
N GLY A 155 4.35 -10.21 -13.34
CA GLY A 155 5.13 -11.41 -13.60
C GLY A 155 4.58 -12.64 -12.88
N LEU A 156 4.30 -12.53 -11.58
CA LEU A 156 3.75 -13.63 -10.77
C LEU A 156 2.36 -14.05 -11.25
N MET A 157 1.48 -13.10 -11.56
CA MET A 157 0.12 -13.36 -12.07
C MET A 157 0.15 -14.08 -13.42
N ARG A 158 1.04 -13.67 -14.33
CA ARG A 158 1.21 -14.32 -15.63
C ARG A 158 1.73 -15.76 -15.53
N VAL A 159 2.64 -16.03 -14.58
CA VAL A 159 3.11 -17.39 -14.31
C VAL A 159 1.99 -18.25 -13.69
N VAL A 160 1.24 -17.70 -12.72
CA VAL A 160 0.06 -18.39 -12.16
C VAL A 160 -0.97 -18.71 -13.25
N ALA A 161 -1.22 -17.79 -14.18
CA ALA A 161 -2.11 -18.01 -15.31
C ALA A 161 -1.66 -19.19 -16.16
N ASN A 162 -0.40 -19.18 -16.61
CA ASN A 162 0.16 -20.23 -17.46
C ASN A 162 0.11 -21.59 -16.76
N SER A 163 0.61 -21.69 -15.53
CA SER A 163 0.57 -22.94 -14.75
C SER A 163 -0.86 -23.43 -14.48
N THR A 164 -1.84 -22.53 -14.40
CA THR A 164 -3.25 -22.91 -14.25
C THR A 164 -3.81 -23.45 -15.56
N VAL A 165 -3.51 -22.83 -16.70
CA VAL A 165 -3.95 -23.30 -18.03
C VAL A 165 -3.31 -24.65 -18.38
N GLU A 166 -2.01 -24.83 -18.10
CA GLU A 166 -1.33 -26.12 -18.22
C GLU A 166 -2.00 -27.21 -17.37
N ALA A 167 -2.33 -26.91 -16.11
CA ALA A 167 -3.02 -27.84 -15.21
C ALA A 167 -4.45 -28.15 -15.66
N LEU A 168 -5.21 -27.15 -16.15
CA LEU A 168 -6.56 -27.35 -16.72
C LEU A 168 -6.53 -28.26 -17.94
N GLY A 169 -5.47 -28.18 -18.76
CA GLY A 169 -5.23 -29.08 -19.87
C GLY A 169 -5.15 -30.55 -19.45
N TRP A 170 -4.56 -30.85 -18.28
CA TRP A 170 -4.52 -32.22 -17.73
C TRP A 170 -5.90 -32.74 -17.30
N PHE A 171 -6.86 -31.85 -17.05
CA PHE A 171 -8.26 -32.19 -16.77
C PHE A 171 -9.17 -32.15 -18.03
N ASN A 172 -8.59 -32.00 -19.22
CA ASN A 172 -9.29 -31.81 -20.50
C ASN A 172 -10.24 -30.59 -20.52
N ILE A 173 -9.94 -29.53 -19.77
CA ILE A 173 -10.70 -28.29 -19.78
C ILE A 173 -10.03 -27.31 -20.77
N PRO A 174 -10.70 -26.93 -21.88
CA PRO A 174 -10.14 -25.98 -22.83
C PRO A 174 -10.09 -24.58 -22.22
N ALA A 175 -8.89 -24.03 -22.09
CA ALA A 175 -8.65 -22.70 -21.54
C ALA A 175 -7.56 -21.97 -22.35
N LEU A 176 -7.70 -20.65 -22.51
CA LEU A 176 -6.74 -19.78 -23.20
C LEU A 176 -6.27 -18.66 -22.28
N GLN A 177 -4.97 -18.39 -22.25
CA GLN A 177 -4.40 -17.28 -21.48
C GLN A 177 -4.45 -15.98 -22.30
N ARG A 178 -5.08 -14.93 -21.75
CA ARG A 178 -4.99 -13.55 -22.26
C ARG A 178 -4.41 -12.63 -21.19
N GLY A 179 -3.09 -12.45 -21.18
CA GLY A 179 -2.40 -11.67 -20.15
C GLY A 179 -2.51 -12.35 -18.78
N ASN A 180 -3.24 -11.72 -17.85
CA ASN A 180 -3.59 -12.30 -16.54
C ASN A 180 -5.00 -12.92 -16.54
N LEU A 181 -5.72 -12.90 -17.66
CA LEU A 181 -7.07 -13.48 -17.76
C LEU A 181 -6.98 -14.92 -18.30
N ILE A 182 -7.89 -15.78 -17.84
CA ILE A 182 -8.07 -17.15 -18.36
C ILE A 182 -9.45 -17.22 -19.00
N GLU A 183 -9.50 -17.34 -20.32
CA GLU A 183 -10.73 -17.54 -21.08
C GLU A 183 -11.09 -19.03 -21.13
N VAL A 184 -12.34 -19.35 -20.82
CA VAL A 184 -12.95 -20.69 -20.92
C VAL A 184 -14.24 -20.60 -21.74
N SER A 185 -14.83 -21.73 -22.12
CA SER A 185 -16.05 -21.78 -22.95
C SER A 185 -17.25 -21.03 -22.37
N THR A 186 -17.30 -20.81 -21.05
CA THR A 186 -18.36 -20.09 -20.34
C THR A 186 -18.09 -18.60 -20.13
N GLY A 187 -16.89 -18.11 -20.49
CA GLY A 187 -16.50 -16.71 -20.33
C GLY A 187 -15.05 -16.52 -19.84
N VAL A 188 -14.74 -15.32 -19.36
CA VAL A 188 -13.37 -14.95 -18.95
C VAL A 188 -13.26 -14.90 -17.42
N VAL A 189 -12.31 -15.66 -16.88
CA VAL A 189 -11.95 -15.66 -15.45
C VAL A 189 -10.67 -14.85 -15.27
N GLY A 190 -10.81 -13.58 -14.88
CA GLY A 190 -9.64 -12.73 -14.63
C GLY A 190 -8.91 -13.10 -13.35
N ILE A 191 -7.58 -13.28 -13.37
CA ILE A 191 -6.80 -13.49 -12.14
C ILE A 191 -6.79 -12.23 -11.28
N ASP A 192 -6.88 -11.04 -11.87
CA ASP A 192 -7.01 -9.79 -11.11
C ASP A 192 -8.36 -9.68 -10.37
N GLU A 193 -9.45 -10.21 -10.95
CA GLU A 193 -10.75 -10.28 -10.27
C GLU A 193 -10.86 -11.49 -9.34
N ALA A 194 -10.29 -12.64 -9.71
CA ALA A 194 -10.46 -13.92 -9.02
C ALA A 194 -9.35 -14.23 -8.00
N CYS A 195 -8.20 -13.56 -8.07
CA CYS A 195 -7.02 -13.87 -7.27
C CYS A 195 -6.48 -12.64 -6.56
N SER A 196 -6.70 -12.63 -5.25
CA SER A 196 -5.94 -11.87 -4.26
C SER A 196 -4.46 -12.29 -4.16
N GLY A 197 -3.83 -12.79 -5.23
CA GLY A 197 -2.51 -13.44 -5.18
C GLY A 197 -1.41 -12.55 -4.61
N ILE A 198 -1.46 -11.24 -4.92
CA ILE A 198 -0.55 -10.21 -4.39
C ILE A 198 -0.80 -9.99 -2.89
N ARG A 199 -2.07 -9.88 -2.46
CA ARG A 199 -2.44 -9.79 -1.03
C ARG A 199 -1.88 -10.98 -0.27
N SER A 200 -2.07 -12.19 -0.80
CA SER A 200 -1.54 -13.42 -0.22
C SER A 200 -0.02 -13.38 -0.14
N PHE A 201 0.68 -12.97 -1.21
CA PHE A 201 2.15 -12.86 -1.23
C PHE A 201 2.67 -11.85 -0.19
N GLN A 202 2.20 -10.60 -0.21
CA GLN A 202 2.65 -9.55 0.71
C GLN A 202 2.29 -9.88 2.18
N SER A 203 1.09 -10.41 2.42
CA SER A 203 0.68 -10.88 3.77
C SER A 203 1.52 -12.07 4.24
N THR A 204 1.85 -13.01 3.36
CA THR A 204 2.68 -14.19 3.70
C THR A 204 4.13 -13.77 3.97
N LEU A 205 4.67 -12.79 3.22
CA LEU A 205 5.97 -12.18 3.48
C LEU A 205 6.01 -11.49 4.86
N MET A 206 5.00 -10.68 5.17
CA MET A 206 4.82 -10.04 6.47
C MET A 206 4.74 -11.07 7.60
N ALA A 207 3.92 -12.12 7.43
CA ALA A 207 3.78 -13.20 8.40
C ALA A 207 5.08 -13.98 8.59
N ALA A 208 5.85 -14.25 7.54
CA ALA A 208 7.13 -14.94 7.62
C ALA A 208 8.20 -14.11 8.36
N LEU A 209 8.25 -12.80 8.10
CA LEU A 209 9.10 -11.87 8.86
C LEU A 209 8.70 -11.84 10.35
N PHE A 210 7.41 -11.68 10.64
CA PHE A 210 6.87 -11.67 11.99
C PHE A 210 7.18 -12.98 12.74
N LEU A 211 6.82 -14.13 12.17
CA LEU A 211 7.03 -15.45 12.78
C LEU A 211 8.51 -15.78 12.97
N GLY A 212 9.38 -15.36 12.03
CA GLY A 212 10.83 -15.53 12.14
C GLY A 212 11.44 -14.81 13.35
N GLU A 213 10.91 -13.63 13.69
CA GLU A 213 11.28 -12.89 14.90
C GLU A 213 10.53 -13.39 16.15
N LEU A 214 9.24 -13.69 16.04
CA LEU A 214 8.42 -14.22 17.13
C LEU A 214 8.97 -15.55 17.66
N TYR A 215 9.61 -16.37 16.82
CA TYR A 215 10.30 -17.58 17.26
C TYR A 215 11.82 -17.43 17.44
N LEU A 216 12.36 -16.20 17.32
CA LEU A 216 13.79 -15.88 17.45
C LEU A 216 14.69 -16.78 16.58
N LEU A 217 14.22 -17.10 15.37
CA LEU A 217 14.92 -17.99 14.46
C LEU A 217 16.26 -17.38 14.03
N LYS A 218 17.28 -18.22 13.84
CA LYS A 218 18.56 -17.83 13.22
C LYS A 218 18.32 -17.33 11.79
N TRP A 219 19.17 -16.42 11.31
CA TRP A 219 19.00 -15.72 10.02
C TRP A 219 18.71 -16.66 8.84
N HIS A 220 19.46 -17.76 8.71
CA HIS A 220 19.26 -18.76 7.65
C HIS A 220 17.87 -19.46 7.73
N ARG A 221 17.34 -19.69 8.94
CA ARG A 221 15.97 -20.24 9.12
C ARG A 221 14.89 -19.20 8.84
N ARG A 222 15.18 -17.90 9.01
CA ARG A 222 14.29 -16.82 8.54
C ARG A 222 14.24 -16.78 7.02
N ILE A 223 15.38 -16.87 6.34
CA ILE A 223 15.43 -16.93 4.87
C ILE A 223 14.66 -18.15 4.36
N LEU A 224 14.85 -19.33 4.96
CA LEU A 224 14.08 -20.53 4.61
C LEU A 224 12.56 -20.34 4.83
N LEU A 225 12.15 -19.69 5.93
CA LEU A 225 10.75 -19.37 6.20
C LEU A 225 10.16 -18.36 5.20
N LEU A 226 10.96 -17.37 4.78
CA LEU A 226 10.58 -16.38 3.76
C LEU A 226 10.40 -17.03 2.39
N VAL A 227 11.41 -17.77 1.92
CA VAL A 227 11.38 -18.47 0.62
C VAL A 227 10.26 -19.53 0.63
N GLY A 228 10.12 -20.29 1.73
CA GLY A 228 9.03 -21.25 1.91
C GLY A 228 7.65 -20.59 1.89
N GLY A 229 7.50 -19.41 2.51
CA GLY A 229 6.27 -18.63 2.45
C GLY A 229 5.94 -18.12 1.04
N VAL A 230 6.94 -17.62 0.31
CA VAL A 230 6.76 -17.20 -1.10
C VAL A 230 6.32 -18.37 -1.97
N ALA A 231 7.00 -19.51 -1.88
CA ALA A 231 6.66 -20.72 -2.64
C ALA A 231 5.26 -21.25 -2.26
N LEU A 232 4.94 -21.30 -0.97
CA LEU A 232 3.62 -21.71 -0.47
C LEU A 232 2.51 -20.79 -1.00
N SER A 233 2.71 -19.46 -0.95
CA SER A 233 1.75 -18.49 -1.46
C SER A 233 1.56 -18.60 -2.98
N PHE A 234 2.60 -18.94 -3.74
CA PHE A 234 2.50 -19.20 -5.17
C PHE A 234 1.69 -20.46 -5.45
N CYS A 235 2.09 -21.61 -4.88
CA CYS A 235 1.42 -22.90 -5.12
C CYS A 235 -0.06 -22.86 -4.72
N LEU A 236 -0.37 -22.28 -3.56
CA LEU A 236 -1.76 -22.12 -3.11
C LEU A 236 -2.57 -21.17 -4.00
N ASN A 237 -1.95 -20.17 -4.63
CA ASN A 237 -2.64 -19.30 -5.57
C ASN A 237 -2.94 -20.04 -6.89
N VAL A 238 -2.02 -20.88 -7.41
CA VAL A 238 -2.31 -21.76 -8.56
C VAL A 238 -3.47 -22.71 -8.26
N VAL A 239 -3.47 -23.35 -7.09
CA VAL A 239 -4.60 -24.21 -6.65
C VAL A 239 -5.91 -23.43 -6.58
N ARG A 240 -5.88 -22.17 -6.09
CA ARG A 240 -7.07 -21.31 -6.08
C ARG A 240 -7.60 -21.05 -7.48
N THR A 241 -6.73 -20.59 -8.38
CA THR A 241 -7.12 -20.23 -9.76
C THR A 241 -7.67 -21.47 -10.47
N LEU A 242 -7.04 -22.63 -10.30
CA LEU A 242 -7.50 -23.91 -10.84
C LEU A 242 -8.93 -24.26 -10.38
N ILE A 243 -9.21 -24.18 -9.07
CA ILE A 243 -10.55 -24.45 -8.51
C ILE A 243 -11.59 -23.46 -9.04
N LEU A 244 -11.26 -22.17 -9.07
CA LEU A 244 -12.20 -21.14 -9.53
C LEU A 244 -12.50 -21.25 -11.03
N THR A 245 -11.49 -21.47 -11.86
CA THR A 245 -11.67 -21.63 -13.31
C THR A 245 -12.37 -22.95 -13.66
N TRP A 246 -12.10 -24.05 -12.93
CA TRP A 246 -12.84 -25.30 -13.11
C TRP A 246 -14.33 -25.15 -12.76
N HIS A 247 -14.67 -24.49 -11.64
CA HIS A 247 -16.06 -24.19 -11.31
C HIS A 247 -16.71 -23.25 -12.32
N ALA A 248 -16.02 -22.22 -12.81
CA ALA A 248 -16.54 -21.34 -13.86
C ALA A 248 -16.82 -22.11 -15.17
N SER A 249 -15.94 -23.03 -15.56
CA SER A 249 -16.10 -23.87 -16.76
C SER A 249 -17.23 -24.89 -16.67
N THR A 250 -17.64 -25.31 -15.46
CA THR A 250 -18.63 -26.39 -15.26
C THR A 250 -20.00 -25.90 -14.79
N ALA A 251 -20.04 -24.82 -14.01
CA ALA A 251 -21.26 -24.26 -13.42
C ALA A 251 -21.54 -22.80 -13.88
N GLY A 252 -20.72 -22.26 -14.79
CA GLY A 252 -20.87 -20.91 -15.34
C GLY A 252 -20.32 -19.79 -14.44
N LEU A 253 -20.32 -18.57 -14.96
CA LEU A 253 -19.78 -17.38 -14.30
C LEU A 253 -20.46 -17.05 -12.96
N SER A 254 -21.74 -17.36 -12.77
CA SER A 254 -22.45 -17.15 -11.50
C SER A 254 -21.90 -17.99 -10.35
N ALA A 255 -21.25 -19.13 -10.64
CA ALA A 255 -20.54 -19.91 -9.64
C ALA A 255 -19.24 -19.23 -9.19
N LEU A 256 -18.59 -18.44 -10.06
CA LEU A 256 -17.37 -17.70 -9.72
C LEU A 256 -17.64 -16.67 -8.62
N GLU A 257 -18.72 -15.89 -8.75
CA GLU A 257 -19.12 -14.89 -7.75
C GLU A 257 -19.37 -15.52 -6.37
N LYS A 258 -20.05 -16.68 -6.34
CA LYS A 258 -20.37 -17.40 -5.10
C LYS A 258 -19.15 -18.01 -4.41
N TRP A 259 -18.18 -18.54 -5.16
CA TRP A 259 -17.04 -19.28 -4.61
C TRP A 259 -15.76 -18.44 -4.44
N HIS A 260 -15.67 -17.28 -5.09
CA HIS A 260 -14.49 -16.41 -5.07
C HIS A 260 -14.01 -16.07 -3.64
N ASP A 261 -14.90 -15.52 -2.80
CA ASP A 261 -14.54 -15.03 -1.47
C ASP A 261 -14.30 -16.17 -0.46
N PRO A 262 -15.15 -17.23 -0.36
CA PRO A 262 -14.88 -18.38 0.51
C PRO A 262 -13.56 -19.10 0.17
N ALA A 263 -13.27 -19.33 -1.12
CA ALA A 263 -12.02 -19.95 -1.53
C ALA A 263 -10.81 -19.07 -1.19
N GLY A 264 -10.93 -17.75 -1.32
CA GLY A 264 -9.90 -16.79 -0.90
C GLY A 264 -9.60 -16.85 0.59
N MET A 265 -10.64 -16.82 1.43
CA MET A 265 -10.50 -16.90 2.90
C MET A 265 -9.90 -18.24 3.34
N MET A 266 -10.40 -19.36 2.81
CA MET A 266 -9.88 -20.70 3.13
C MET A 266 -8.39 -20.82 2.82
N ILE A 267 -7.97 -20.34 1.65
CA ILE A 267 -6.58 -20.45 1.20
C ILE A 267 -5.65 -19.50 1.95
N PHE A 268 -6.14 -18.31 2.35
CA PHE A 268 -5.41 -17.42 3.25
C PHE A 268 -5.15 -18.09 4.62
N LEU A 269 -6.18 -18.67 5.24
CA LEU A 269 -6.07 -19.38 6.51
C LEU A 269 -5.13 -20.59 6.42
N LEU A 270 -5.24 -21.38 5.35
CA LEU A 270 -4.36 -22.52 5.08
C LEU A 270 -2.89 -22.08 4.89
N SER A 271 -2.65 -21.01 4.12
CA SER A 271 -1.30 -20.45 3.93
C SER A 271 -0.68 -20.04 5.27
N PHE A 272 -1.44 -19.31 6.09
CA PHE A 272 -0.99 -18.91 7.43
C PHE A 272 -0.71 -20.12 8.34
N ALA A 273 -1.61 -21.10 8.38
CA ALA A 273 -1.46 -22.30 9.19
C ALA A 273 -0.23 -23.14 8.79
N CYS A 274 -0.02 -23.34 7.48
CA CYS A 274 1.14 -24.05 6.95
C CYS A 274 2.45 -23.29 7.24
N LEU A 275 2.49 -21.97 7.02
CA LEU A 275 3.66 -21.13 7.35
C LEU A 275 3.98 -21.17 8.85
N TRP A 276 2.94 -21.11 9.69
CA TRP A 276 3.06 -21.20 11.14
C TRP A 276 3.61 -22.56 11.58
N ALA A 277 3.11 -23.66 11.02
CA ALA A 277 3.61 -25.00 11.27
C ALA A 277 5.10 -25.15 10.87
N ILE A 278 5.51 -24.59 9.72
CA ILE A 278 6.92 -24.54 9.29
C ILE A 278 7.76 -23.77 10.32
N ALA A 279 7.30 -22.59 10.76
CA ALA A 279 8.02 -21.78 11.75
C ALA A 279 8.18 -22.49 13.11
N VAL A 280 7.14 -23.19 13.57
CA VAL A 280 7.17 -24.02 14.80
C VAL A 280 8.14 -25.20 14.65
N ARG A 281 8.14 -25.91 13.51
CA ARG A 281 9.11 -27.00 13.24
C ARG A 281 10.54 -26.47 13.17
N LEU A 282 10.78 -25.34 12.50
CA LEU A 282 12.10 -24.68 12.44
C LEU A 282 12.60 -24.21 13.81
N ARG A 283 11.70 -23.91 14.76
CA ARG A 283 12.04 -23.67 16.17
C ARG A 283 12.35 -24.96 16.92
N ALA A 284 11.56 -26.03 16.73
CA ALA A 284 11.79 -27.31 17.40
C ALA A 284 13.15 -27.93 17.05
N LEU A 285 13.66 -27.65 15.84
CA LEU A 285 15.01 -28.04 15.40
C LEU A 285 16.14 -27.16 15.98
N ILE A 286 15.89 -26.27 16.94
CA ILE A 286 16.94 -25.57 17.68
C ILE A 286 17.36 -26.48 18.85
N PRO A 287 18.61 -26.98 18.90
CA PRO A 287 19.09 -27.66 20.09
C PRO A 287 19.02 -26.69 21.28
N GLN A 288 18.25 -27.05 22.30
CA GLN A 288 18.41 -26.42 23.61
C GLN A 288 19.84 -26.72 24.09
N PRO A 289 20.53 -25.79 24.75
CA PRO A 289 21.75 -26.13 25.47
C PRO A 289 21.40 -27.22 26.48
N SER A 290 21.98 -28.41 26.33
CA SER A 290 21.92 -29.43 27.37
C SER A 290 22.49 -28.82 28.64
N THR A 291 21.75 -28.92 29.74
CA THR A 291 22.26 -28.62 31.07
C THR A 291 23.46 -29.54 31.31
N LEU A 292 24.66 -28.97 31.26
CA LEU A 292 25.93 -29.71 31.38
C LEU A 292 25.92 -30.61 32.61
N ASP A 293 26.38 -31.85 32.42
CA ASP A 293 26.25 -32.94 33.37
C ASP A 293 26.79 -32.61 34.76
N SER A 294 25.90 -32.55 35.75
CA SER A 294 26.27 -32.51 37.17
C SER A 294 26.68 -33.90 37.68
N LYS A 295 27.61 -34.55 36.98
CA LYS A 295 28.21 -35.84 37.34
C LYS A 295 29.73 -35.80 37.20
N THR A 296 30.38 -35.08 38.11
CA THR A 296 31.77 -35.35 38.49
C THR A 296 31.79 -35.68 39.98
N THR A 297 32.16 -36.92 40.29
CA THR A 297 32.21 -37.48 41.64
C THR A 297 33.19 -36.70 42.54
N PRO A 298 32.83 -36.33 43.78
CA PRO A 298 33.78 -35.77 44.73
C PRO A 298 34.56 -36.87 45.45
N THR A 299 35.88 -36.90 45.25
CA THR A 299 36.81 -37.62 46.14
C THR A 299 37.01 -36.80 47.42
N PRO A 300 36.92 -37.38 48.63
CA PRO A 300 37.01 -36.62 49.87
C PRO A 300 38.45 -36.41 50.34
N GLN A 301 38.82 -35.15 50.64
CA GLN A 301 39.92 -34.84 51.56
C GLN A 301 39.56 -33.63 52.46
N PRO A 302 40.16 -33.51 53.66
CA PRO A 302 39.44 -32.97 54.81
C PRO A 302 39.66 -31.47 55.08
N SER A 303 38.57 -30.85 55.54
CA SER A 303 38.49 -29.72 56.48
C SER A 303 39.74 -28.88 56.78
N THR A 304 39.68 -27.59 56.44
CA THR A 304 40.10 -26.54 57.39
C THR A 304 38.93 -25.58 57.61
N LEU A 305 38.58 -25.38 58.88
CA LEU A 305 37.46 -24.56 59.30
C LEU A 305 37.91 -23.09 59.37
N LYS A 306 37.27 -22.19 58.61
CA LYS A 306 37.28 -20.75 58.92
C LYS A 306 35.86 -20.21 58.84
N SER A 307 35.35 -19.87 60.02
CA SER A 307 34.04 -19.29 60.24
C SER A 307 34.06 -17.82 59.81
N GLU A 308 33.38 -17.47 58.72
CA GLU A 308 33.19 -16.08 58.31
C GLU A 308 31.71 -15.81 58.08
N THR A 309 31.09 -15.10 59.04
CA THR A 309 29.64 -14.96 59.18
C THR A 309 29.08 -14.08 58.07
N THR A 310 28.66 -14.69 56.97
CA THR A 310 28.03 -13.99 55.84
C THR A 310 26.52 -13.83 56.09
N PRO A 311 25.93 -12.63 55.97
CA PRO A 311 24.48 -12.46 56.10
C PRO A 311 23.71 -13.15 54.97
N LEU A 312 22.60 -13.80 55.32
CA LEU A 312 21.70 -14.48 54.37
C LEU A 312 21.13 -13.49 53.33
N PRO A 313 21.15 -13.82 52.02
CA PRO A 313 20.47 -13.03 51.01
C PRO A 313 18.94 -13.24 51.08
N GLN A 314 18.19 -12.21 51.47
CA GLN A 314 16.73 -12.24 51.47
C GLN A 314 16.15 -12.21 50.04
N PRO A 315 15.07 -12.96 49.74
CA PRO A 315 14.47 -13.00 48.40
C PRO A 315 13.45 -11.87 48.17
N SER A 316 13.91 -10.65 47.88
CA SER A 316 13.05 -9.50 47.55
C SER A 316 12.77 -9.35 46.04
N GLN A 317 12.10 -10.33 45.44
CA GLN A 317 11.92 -10.42 43.97
C GLN A 317 10.69 -9.69 43.38
N GLN A 318 9.90 -8.92 44.16
CA GLN A 318 8.55 -8.47 43.72
C GLN A 318 8.29 -6.95 43.67
N SER A 319 9.28 -6.05 43.83
CA SER A 319 9.03 -4.59 43.89
C SER A 319 9.67 -3.72 42.79
N THR A 320 10.38 -4.29 41.80
CA THR A 320 11.27 -3.52 40.91
C THR A 320 10.72 -3.12 39.53
N PHE A 321 9.45 -3.40 39.21
CA PHE A 321 8.86 -2.94 37.93
C PHE A 321 8.83 -1.41 37.81
N ASN A 322 8.72 -0.69 38.93
CA ASN A 322 8.69 0.78 38.97
C ASN A 322 10.09 1.42 39.14
N ALA A 323 11.10 0.67 39.60
CA ALA A 323 12.43 1.21 39.95
C ALA A 323 13.50 0.96 38.88
N GLN A 324 13.22 0.12 37.88
CA GLN A 324 14.13 -0.19 36.76
C GLN A 324 13.53 0.16 35.39
N LEU A 325 12.70 1.21 35.34
CA LEU A 325 12.58 2.02 34.14
C LEU A 325 13.95 2.63 33.86
N VAL A 326 14.70 1.96 32.97
CA VAL A 326 15.91 2.47 32.31
C VAL A 326 15.69 3.94 32.01
N THR A 327 16.66 4.79 32.36
CA THR A 327 16.54 6.25 32.22
C THR A 327 16.33 6.62 30.76
N LEU A 328 15.06 6.66 30.35
CA LEU A 328 14.64 7.04 29.01
C LEU A 328 15.19 8.44 28.73
N PRO A 329 15.59 8.75 27.48
CA PRO A 329 16.15 10.04 27.13
C PRO A 329 15.01 11.07 27.04
N SER A 330 14.39 11.39 28.18
CA SER A 330 13.11 12.10 28.25
C SER A 330 13.16 13.45 27.55
N ARG A 331 14.30 14.16 27.60
CA ARG A 331 14.51 15.40 26.84
C ARG A 331 14.42 15.20 25.33
N TYR A 332 15.02 14.12 24.81
CA TYR A 332 14.97 13.77 23.38
C TYR A 332 13.56 13.32 22.97
N LEU A 333 12.93 12.43 23.75
CA LEU A 333 11.57 11.96 23.49
C LEU A 333 10.56 13.12 23.47
N LEU A 334 10.67 14.05 24.44
CA LEU A 334 9.88 15.28 24.46
C LEU A 334 10.18 16.18 23.25
N ALA A 335 11.45 16.42 22.93
CA ALA A 335 11.82 17.28 21.80
C ALA A 335 11.29 16.76 20.45
N ILE A 336 11.46 15.45 20.18
CA ILE A 336 10.93 14.82 18.96
C ILE A 336 9.40 14.76 18.97
N GLY A 337 8.76 14.48 20.10
CA GLY A 337 7.30 14.46 20.21
C GLY A 337 6.67 15.84 20.00
N CYS A 338 7.23 16.88 20.62
CA CYS A 338 6.83 18.27 20.38
C CYS A 338 7.10 18.69 18.92
N TRP A 339 8.23 18.29 18.34
CA TRP A 339 8.51 18.56 16.93
C TRP A 339 7.52 17.86 15.99
N ALA A 340 7.14 16.60 16.26
CA ALA A 340 6.10 15.91 15.48
C ALA A 340 4.75 16.65 15.54
N ILE A 341 4.35 17.15 16.73
CA ILE A 341 3.16 18.01 16.86
C ILE A 341 3.32 19.29 16.03
N CYS A 342 4.48 19.95 16.09
CA CYS A 342 4.76 21.13 15.27
C CYS A 342 4.70 20.81 13.77
N VAL A 343 5.21 19.66 13.31
CA VAL A 343 5.16 19.26 11.90
C VAL A 343 3.71 19.07 11.43
N ILE A 344 2.87 18.40 12.22
CA ILE A 344 1.44 18.24 11.94
C ILE A 344 0.76 19.61 11.86
N ALA A 345 0.99 20.46 12.86
CA ALA A 345 0.39 21.80 12.94
C ALA A 345 0.85 22.73 11.80
N LEU A 346 2.13 22.69 11.43
CA LEU A 346 2.70 23.47 10.32
C LEU A 346 2.25 22.95 8.96
N THR A 347 2.04 21.64 8.81
CA THR A 347 1.46 21.06 7.58
C THR A 347 0.01 21.47 7.44
N GLU A 348 -0.79 21.37 8.50
CA GLU A 348 -2.19 21.83 8.48
C GLU A 348 -2.28 23.35 8.26
N LEU A 349 -1.39 24.14 8.86
CA LEU A 349 -1.31 25.58 8.63
C LEU A 349 -0.91 25.92 7.19
N TRP A 350 0.09 25.22 6.62
CA TRP A 350 0.49 25.36 5.22
C TRP A 350 -0.71 25.18 4.30
N TYR A 351 -1.42 24.05 4.45
CA TYR A 351 -2.58 23.75 3.63
C TYR A 351 -3.78 24.66 3.89
N ARG A 352 -3.98 25.20 5.11
CA ARG A 352 -5.04 26.18 5.39
C ARG A 352 -4.75 27.57 4.83
N LEU A 353 -3.49 28.01 4.85
CA LEU A 353 -3.08 29.31 4.29
C LEU A 353 -3.11 29.31 2.76
N HIS A 354 -2.92 28.14 2.15
CA HIS A 354 -3.01 27.92 0.70
C HIS A 354 -4.34 27.27 0.27
N ASP A 355 -5.32 27.17 1.18
CA ASP A 355 -6.71 26.81 0.87
C ASP A 355 -7.38 28.00 0.18
N THR A 356 -6.83 28.39 -0.97
CA THR A 356 -7.50 29.31 -1.88
C THR A 356 -8.78 28.64 -2.31
N GLN A 357 -9.89 29.39 -2.26
CA GLN A 357 -11.19 28.94 -2.72
C GLN A 357 -11.17 28.72 -4.24
N ALA A 358 -10.59 27.60 -4.69
CA ALA A 358 -10.70 27.06 -6.04
C ALA A 358 -12.09 26.44 -6.30
N THR A 359 -13.09 26.90 -5.56
CA THR A 359 -14.52 26.63 -5.76
C THR A 359 -15.02 27.54 -6.90
N GLY A 360 -15.29 26.91 -8.05
CA GLY A 360 -15.46 27.57 -9.35
C GLY A 360 -14.12 27.64 -10.09
N VAL A 361 -13.93 27.13 -11.31
CA VAL A 361 -14.86 26.67 -12.36
C VAL A 361 -14.13 25.62 -13.24
N PHE A 362 -14.72 24.68 -13.99
CA PHE A 362 -16.12 24.35 -14.34
C PHE A 362 -16.35 22.82 -14.20
N TYR A 363 -17.61 22.37 -14.12
CA TYR A 363 -17.96 20.94 -14.09
C TYR A 363 -18.41 20.45 -15.47
N TRP A 364 -17.46 20.02 -16.30
CA TRP A 364 -17.83 19.30 -17.51
C TRP A 364 -18.18 17.84 -17.20
N SER A 365 -19.09 17.27 -17.96
CA SER A 365 -19.47 15.85 -17.89
C SER A 365 -19.37 15.21 -19.27
N ALA A 366 -19.13 13.89 -19.30
CA ALA A 366 -19.29 13.13 -20.53
C ALA A 366 -20.77 13.03 -20.92
N SER A 367 -21.05 13.23 -22.20
CA SER A 367 -22.37 13.13 -22.82
C SER A 367 -22.27 12.15 -24.00
N PHE A 368 -22.24 10.86 -23.70
CA PHE A 368 -22.14 9.81 -24.72
C PHE A 368 -23.40 9.76 -25.62
N PRO A 369 -23.27 9.33 -26.89
CA PRO A 369 -24.31 9.54 -27.89
C PRO A 369 -25.46 8.54 -27.77
N THR A 370 -26.38 8.77 -26.82
CA THR A 370 -27.58 7.93 -26.59
C THR A 370 -28.51 7.81 -27.80
N ASN A 371 -28.39 8.72 -28.77
CA ASN A 371 -29.18 8.74 -29.99
C ASN A 371 -28.54 7.90 -31.12
N ASN A 372 -27.34 7.36 -30.94
CA ASN A 372 -26.71 6.46 -31.90
C ASN A 372 -27.41 5.08 -31.83
N PRO A 373 -27.87 4.48 -32.96
CA PRO A 373 -28.57 3.19 -32.95
C PRO A 373 -27.80 2.01 -32.35
N SER A 374 -26.46 2.09 -32.32
CA SER A 374 -25.57 1.07 -31.75
C SER A 374 -25.13 1.37 -30.31
N PHE A 375 -25.63 2.46 -29.70
CA PHE A 375 -25.31 2.82 -28.33
C PHE A 375 -25.74 1.73 -27.34
N ALA A 376 -24.81 1.32 -26.49
CA ALA A 376 -25.09 0.46 -25.35
C ALA A 376 -24.30 0.94 -24.12
N ALA A 377 -24.96 1.01 -22.96
CA ALA A 377 -24.27 1.18 -21.70
C ALA A 377 -23.36 -0.05 -21.42
N ILE A 378 -22.17 0.19 -20.89
CA ILE A 378 -21.29 -0.89 -20.40
C ILE A 378 -21.56 -1.06 -18.92
N GLU A 379 -22.32 -2.09 -18.54
CA GLU A 379 -22.59 -2.37 -17.13
C GLU A 379 -21.33 -2.80 -16.40
N LEU A 380 -20.95 -2.01 -15.39
CA LEU A 380 -19.89 -2.37 -14.46
C LEU A 380 -20.45 -3.28 -13.36
N ASN A 381 -19.84 -4.45 -13.20
CA ASN A 381 -20.17 -5.36 -12.09
C ASN A 381 -20.01 -4.64 -10.73
N GLU A 382 -20.76 -5.08 -9.72
CA GLU A 382 -20.84 -4.42 -8.40
C GLU A 382 -19.46 -4.24 -7.75
N LYS A 383 -18.58 -5.22 -7.95
CA LYS A 383 -17.23 -5.26 -7.39
C LYS A 383 -16.32 -4.21 -8.04
N VAL A 384 -16.33 -4.08 -9.36
CA VAL A 384 -15.58 -3.04 -10.09
C VAL A 384 -16.07 -1.66 -9.69
N ARG A 385 -17.39 -1.44 -9.59
CA ARG A 385 -17.96 -0.17 -9.15
C ARG A 385 -17.52 0.20 -7.72
N ARG A 386 -17.57 -0.76 -6.81
CA ARG A 386 -17.10 -0.63 -5.41
C ARG A 386 -15.59 -0.40 -5.30
N ASN A 387 -14.79 -0.93 -6.23
CA ASN A 387 -13.34 -0.75 -6.26
C ASN A 387 -12.94 0.63 -6.85
N LEU A 388 -13.66 1.11 -7.87
CA LEU A 388 -13.48 2.44 -8.44
C LEU A 388 -13.79 3.56 -7.42
N ARG A 389 -14.80 3.35 -6.55
CA ARG A 389 -15.23 4.31 -5.52
C ARG A 389 -15.56 5.71 -6.07
N HIS A 390 -16.02 5.81 -7.31
CA HIS A 390 -16.46 7.07 -7.91
C HIS A 390 -17.82 7.52 -7.34
N ASP A 391 -18.04 8.83 -7.27
CA ASP A 391 -19.33 9.40 -6.86
C ASP A 391 -20.31 9.45 -8.04
N VAL A 392 -19.79 9.73 -9.23
CA VAL A 392 -20.53 9.80 -10.50
C VAL A 392 -19.75 9.03 -11.57
N GLY A 393 -20.45 8.26 -12.40
CA GLY A 393 -19.85 7.50 -13.49
C GLY A 393 -20.80 7.33 -14.66
N SER A 394 -20.25 7.22 -15.86
CA SER A 394 -20.97 6.82 -17.07
C SER A 394 -20.04 6.00 -17.96
N THR A 395 -20.56 4.93 -18.55
CA THR A 395 -19.79 3.97 -19.31
C THR A 395 -20.62 3.50 -20.51
N ALA A 396 -20.08 3.64 -21.72
CA ALA A 396 -20.80 3.39 -22.95
C ALA A 396 -19.90 2.81 -24.05
N LYS A 397 -20.49 2.04 -24.96
CA LYS A 397 -19.91 1.66 -26.25
C LYS A 397 -20.87 2.03 -27.38
N TRP A 398 -20.32 2.34 -28.54
CA TRP A 398 -21.08 2.59 -29.76
C TRP A 398 -20.18 2.37 -30.99
N THR A 399 -20.80 2.18 -32.14
CA THR A 399 -20.18 2.12 -33.46
C THR A 399 -20.58 3.36 -34.24
N GLU A 400 -19.64 3.94 -34.98
CA GLU A 400 -19.84 5.12 -35.80
C GLU A 400 -20.17 4.74 -37.26
N ASP A 401 -20.70 5.69 -38.04
CA ASP A 401 -21.11 5.44 -39.44
C ASP A 401 -19.95 5.00 -40.37
N ASP A 402 -18.70 5.28 -39.96
CA ASP A 402 -17.46 4.81 -40.61
C ASP A 402 -17.06 3.37 -40.25
N GLY A 403 -17.87 2.70 -39.40
CA GLY A 403 -17.62 1.35 -38.89
C GLY A 403 -16.63 1.27 -37.73
N THR A 404 -16.12 2.40 -37.23
CA THR A 404 -15.19 2.42 -36.08
C THR A 404 -15.93 2.22 -34.77
N GLU A 405 -15.35 1.44 -33.85
CA GLU A 405 -15.96 1.20 -32.53
C GLU A 405 -15.31 2.09 -31.48
N TRP A 406 -16.16 2.63 -30.61
CA TRP A 406 -15.79 3.54 -29.55
C TRP A 406 -16.30 2.98 -28.23
N SER A 407 -15.49 3.12 -27.18
CA SER A 407 -15.92 2.91 -25.80
C SER A 407 -15.45 4.08 -24.94
N GLY A 408 -16.36 4.63 -24.16
CA GLY A 408 -16.13 5.77 -23.27
C GLY A 408 -16.34 5.38 -21.82
N PHE A 409 -15.38 5.75 -20.96
CA PHE A 409 -15.47 5.59 -19.51
C PHE A 409 -15.24 6.94 -18.87
N PHE A 410 -16.26 7.48 -18.21
CA PHE A 410 -16.19 8.73 -17.46
C PHE A 410 -16.45 8.46 -15.99
N PHE A 411 -15.55 8.92 -15.12
CA PHE A 411 -15.71 8.82 -13.68
C PHE A 411 -15.35 10.15 -13.01
N ARG A 412 -16.06 10.48 -11.93
CA ARG A 412 -15.83 11.65 -11.12
C ARG A 412 -15.81 11.27 -9.64
N TRP A 413 -14.84 11.82 -8.94
CA TRP A 413 -14.73 11.82 -7.49
C TRP A 413 -14.84 13.27 -7.03
N ASN A 414 -15.78 13.53 -6.13
CA ASN A 414 -16.05 14.86 -5.62
C ASN A 414 -14.93 15.35 -4.67
N PRO A 415 -14.77 16.68 -4.50
CA PRO A 415 -13.87 17.25 -3.50
C PRO A 415 -14.16 16.64 -2.12
N GLY A 416 -13.12 16.16 -1.45
CA GLY A 416 -13.32 15.28 -0.30
C GLY A 416 -12.05 14.59 0.23
N PRO A 417 -12.21 13.45 0.93
CA PRO A 417 -11.10 12.80 1.60
C PRO A 417 -10.02 12.33 0.64
N ILE A 418 -8.77 12.32 1.12
CA ILE A 418 -7.56 11.93 0.37
C ILE A 418 -7.70 10.61 -0.43
N ARG A 419 -8.49 9.64 0.06
CA ARG A 419 -8.78 8.38 -0.66
C ARG A 419 -9.40 8.57 -2.04
N SER A 420 -10.20 9.62 -2.25
CA SER A 420 -10.82 9.93 -3.55
C SER A 420 -9.75 10.25 -4.60
N ILE A 421 -8.72 11.00 -4.20
CA ILE A 421 -7.56 11.34 -5.03
C ILE A 421 -6.74 10.07 -5.34
N ILE A 422 -6.59 9.16 -4.37
CA ILE A 422 -5.92 7.86 -4.59
C ILE A 422 -6.69 7.03 -5.62
N SER A 423 -8.00 6.83 -5.43
CA SER A 423 -8.85 6.02 -6.33
C SER A 423 -8.80 6.50 -7.78
N ALA A 424 -8.87 7.82 -8.00
CA ALA A 424 -8.76 8.43 -9.32
C ALA A 424 -7.37 8.24 -9.99
N ARG A 425 -6.29 8.16 -9.20
CA ARG A 425 -4.91 7.99 -9.70
C ARG A 425 -4.51 6.52 -9.90
N LEU A 426 -5.19 5.56 -9.25
CA LEU A 426 -4.87 4.13 -9.32
C LEU A 426 -5.32 3.45 -10.61
N HIS A 427 -6.46 3.86 -11.18
CA HIS A 427 -7.04 3.24 -12.37
C HIS A 427 -6.49 3.91 -13.63
N ARG A 428 -5.47 3.29 -14.23
CA ARG A 428 -4.76 3.84 -15.38
C ARG A 428 -4.68 2.85 -16.55
N PRO A 429 -4.86 3.28 -17.81
CA PRO A 429 -4.80 2.40 -18.98
C PRO A 429 -3.48 1.66 -19.10
N ASP A 430 -2.35 2.32 -18.77
CA ASP A 430 -1.01 1.73 -18.81
C ASP A 430 -0.76 0.63 -17.76
N VAL A 431 -1.79 0.32 -16.95
CA VAL A 431 -1.77 -0.69 -15.89
C VAL A 431 -2.88 -1.72 -16.12
N CYS A 432 -4.13 -1.27 -16.30
CA CYS A 432 -5.28 -2.17 -16.41
C CYS A 432 -5.39 -2.86 -17.78
N LEU A 433 -5.07 -2.17 -18.89
CA LEU A 433 -5.18 -2.77 -20.22
C LEU A 433 -4.12 -3.88 -20.44
N PRO A 434 -2.84 -3.70 -20.06
CA PRO A 434 -1.85 -4.78 -20.09
C PRO A 434 -2.21 -6.00 -19.21
N ALA A 435 -2.84 -5.79 -18.05
CA ALA A 435 -3.33 -6.88 -17.22
C ALA A 435 -4.44 -7.68 -17.94
N SER A 436 -5.33 -6.98 -18.64
CA SER A 436 -6.37 -7.53 -19.52
C SER A 436 -5.87 -8.11 -20.86
N GLY A 437 -4.55 -8.16 -21.08
CA GLY A 437 -3.93 -8.77 -22.26
C GLY A 437 -3.61 -7.83 -23.42
N PHE A 438 -3.86 -6.52 -23.30
CA PHE A 438 -3.52 -5.55 -24.35
C PHE A 438 -2.01 -5.32 -24.39
N ARG A 439 -1.37 -5.47 -25.56
CA ARG A 439 0.07 -5.21 -25.68
C ARG A 439 0.32 -3.74 -25.97
N LEU A 440 0.88 -2.99 -25.02
CA LEU A 440 1.28 -1.59 -25.25
C LEU A 440 2.34 -1.52 -26.36
N VAL A 441 2.04 -0.81 -27.44
CA VAL A 441 2.93 -0.57 -28.59
C VAL A 441 3.60 0.80 -28.47
N THR A 442 2.84 1.83 -28.08
CA THR A 442 3.35 3.22 -28.02
C THR A 442 2.63 4.02 -26.95
N ASP A 443 3.39 4.80 -26.17
CA ASP A 443 2.90 5.92 -25.36
C ASP A 443 3.34 7.21 -26.06
N ALA A 444 2.38 7.88 -26.70
CA ALA A 444 2.62 9.08 -27.50
C ALA A 444 2.55 10.37 -26.69
N GLY A 445 2.57 10.27 -25.35
CA GLY A 445 2.59 11.41 -24.45
C GLY A 445 1.28 12.21 -24.41
N LEU A 446 1.37 13.41 -23.86
CA LEU A 446 0.24 14.31 -23.60
C LEU A 446 -0.02 15.24 -24.80
N ASP A 447 -1.30 15.50 -25.03
CA ASP A 447 -1.80 16.38 -26.10
C ASP A 447 -3.10 17.05 -25.63
N TYR A 448 -3.37 18.25 -26.12
CA TYR A 448 -4.49 19.07 -25.66
C TYR A 448 -5.56 19.16 -26.75
N PHE A 449 -6.81 19.07 -26.33
CA PHE A 449 -7.99 19.05 -27.19
C PHE A 449 -8.95 20.15 -26.74
N GLU A 450 -9.43 20.96 -27.67
CA GLU A 450 -10.23 22.14 -27.36
C GLU A 450 -11.73 21.81 -27.36
N VAL A 451 -12.43 22.20 -26.30
CA VAL A 451 -13.88 22.08 -26.14
C VAL A 451 -14.41 23.42 -25.61
N GLY A 452 -14.86 24.29 -26.52
CA GLY A 452 -15.22 25.66 -26.17
C GLY A 452 -14.03 26.40 -25.56
N ALA A 453 -14.13 26.77 -24.29
CA ALA A 453 -13.04 27.41 -23.54
C ALA A 453 -12.11 26.42 -22.79
N LEU A 454 -12.41 25.11 -22.80
CA LEU A 454 -11.63 24.10 -22.11
C LEU A 454 -10.52 23.54 -23.01
N GLN A 455 -9.32 23.35 -22.44
CA GLN A 455 -8.28 22.52 -23.04
C GLN A 455 -8.14 21.22 -22.24
N ILE A 456 -8.68 20.14 -22.77
CA ILE A 456 -8.72 18.83 -22.13
C ILE A 456 -7.43 18.07 -22.45
N PRO A 457 -6.63 17.68 -21.43
CA PRO A 457 -5.36 17.00 -21.63
C PRO A 457 -5.57 15.48 -21.78
N PHE A 458 -5.34 14.94 -22.98
CA PHE A 458 -5.34 13.50 -23.20
C PHE A 458 -3.92 12.96 -23.32
N ARG A 459 -3.60 11.93 -22.53
CA ARG A 459 -2.46 11.06 -22.81
C ARG A 459 -2.88 9.96 -23.76
N LYS A 460 -2.04 9.70 -24.75
CA LYS A 460 -2.38 8.87 -25.90
C LYS A 460 -1.55 7.59 -25.92
N TYR A 461 -2.22 6.47 -26.04
CA TYR A 461 -1.61 5.15 -26.11
C TYR A 461 -2.07 4.43 -27.38
N THR A 462 -1.19 3.59 -27.92
CA THR A 462 -1.55 2.58 -28.92
C THR A 462 -1.26 1.22 -28.31
N TYR A 463 -2.28 0.36 -28.28
CA TYR A 463 -2.19 -1.04 -27.92
C TYR A 463 -2.41 -1.91 -29.15
N ASP A 464 -1.94 -3.14 -29.07
CA ASP A 464 -2.26 -4.23 -29.98
C ASP A 464 -3.15 -5.23 -29.21
N VAL A 465 -4.30 -5.53 -29.81
CA VAL A 465 -5.28 -6.50 -29.32
C VAL A 465 -5.56 -7.49 -30.43
N ASN A 466 -5.12 -8.74 -30.26
CA ASN A 466 -5.28 -9.84 -31.23
C ASN A 466 -4.73 -9.50 -32.65
N GLY A 467 -3.73 -8.63 -32.77
CA GLY A 467 -3.16 -8.19 -34.04
C GLY A 467 -3.81 -6.93 -34.64
N GLY A 468 -4.84 -6.37 -34.02
CA GLY A 468 -5.45 -5.09 -34.40
C GLY A 468 -4.99 -3.93 -33.52
N PRO A 469 -4.75 -2.73 -34.07
CA PRO A 469 -4.45 -1.54 -33.27
C PRO A 469 -5.70 -1.05 -32.51
N VAL A 470 -5.51 -0.69 -31.26
CA VAL A 470 -6.51 0.00 -30.43
C VAL A 470 -5.86 1.27 -29.85
N HIS A 471 -6.49 2.42 -30.07
CA HIS A 471 -5.99 3.71 -29.61
C HIS A 471 -6.77 4.18 -28.39
N VAL A 472 -6.04 4.57 -27.34
CA VAL A 472 -6.63 4.96 -26.05
C VAL A 472 -6.22 6.38 -25.70
N PHE A 473 -7.21 7.22 -25.44
CA PHE A 473 -7.06 8.60 -25.02
C PHE A 473 -7.55 8.71 -23.59
N PHE A 474 -6.64 8.96 -22.65
CA PHE A 474 -6.96 9.06 -21.23
C PHE A 474 -6.68 10.47 -20.70
N CYS A 475 -7.73 11.12 -20.22
CA CYS A 475 -7.69 12.38 -19.51
C CYS A 475 -7.81 12.13 -18.00
N GLN A 476 -6.95 12.78 -17.21
CA GLN A 476 -7.19 13.03 -15.80
C GLN A 476 -7.27 14.54 -15.60
N TRP A 477 -8.37 14.98 -14.99
CA TRP A 477 -8.69 16.37 -14.72
C TRP A 477 -8.74 16.61 -13.21
N GLU A 478 -8.13 17.71 -12.77
CA GLU A 478 -8.13 18.13 -11.37
C GLU A 478 -8.95 19.42 -11.24
N ASP A 479 -10.03 19.37 -10.43
CA ASP A 479 -10.90 20.53 -10.20
C ASP A 479 -10.06 21.72 -9.70
N GLY A 480 -10.27 22.91 -10.29
CA GLY A 480 -9.57 24.14 -9.88
C GLY A 480 -8.09 24.26 -10.31
N SER A 481 -7.54 23.32 -11.09
CA SER A 481 -6.17 23.46 -11.60
C SER A 481 -6.07 24.38 -12.82
N GLU A 482 -5.45 25.56 -12.64
CA GLU A 482 -5.12 26.52 -13.72
C GLU A 482 -4.37 25.89 -14.89
N LYS A 483 -3.53 24.89 -14.61
CA LYS A 483 -2.82 24.09 -15.62
C LYS A 483 -3.22 22.65 -15.45
N GLN A 484 -4.04 22.19 -16.40
CA GLN A 484 -4.46 20.81 -16.51
C GLN A 484 -3.30 20.00 -17.09
N ILE A 485 -2.34 19.66 -16.22
CA ILE A 485 -1.13 18.89 -16.55
C ILE A 485 -1.45 17.46 -17.02
N GLY A 486 -2.71 17.03 -16.93
CA GLY A 486 -3.18 15.69 -17.23
C GLY A 486 -2.52 14.64 -16.36
N MET A 487 -2.65 13.36 -16.75
CA MET A 487 -1.76 12.31 -16.26
C MET A 487 -0.38 12.40 -16.95
N LEU A 488 0.26 13.57 -16.83
CA LEU A 488 1.70 13.70 -16.97
C LEU A 488 2.32 12.57 -16.12
N GLY A 489 3.23 11.79 -16.72
CA GLY A 489 3.91 10.70 -16.03
C GLY A 489 4.77 11.29 -14.93
N SER A 490 4.16 11.47 -13.75
CA SER A 490 4.44 12.60 -12.89
C SER A 490 5.88 12.53 -12.41
N LYS A 491 6.76 13.36 -12.99
CA LYS A 491 8.14 13.44 -12.53
C LYS A 491 8.06 13.96 -11.09
N GLY A 492 8.98 13.51 -10.23
CA GLY A 492 8.90 13.89 -8.80
C GLY A 492 8.80 15.40 -8.58
N ALA A 493 9.42 16.19 -9.46
CA ALA A 493 9.33 17.64 -9.49
C ALA A 493 7.89 18.18 -9.68
N ASP A 494 7.05 17.53 -10.47
CA ASP A 494 5.66 17.97 -10.72
C ASP A 494 4.79 17.73 -9.47
N ARG A 495 4.92 16.56 -8.83
CA ARG A 495 4.23 16.25 -7.56
C ARG A 495 4.66 17.17 -6.42
N VAL A 496 5.96 17.50 -6.35
CA VAL A 496 6.49 18.50 -5.41
C VAL A 496 5.93 19.89 -5.73
N ARG A 497 5.88 20.30 -7.00
CA ARG A 497 5.28 21.58 -7.41
C ARG A 497 3.80 21.67 -7.03
N THR A 498 3.03 20.58 -7.18
CA THR A 498 1.64 20.53 -6.74
C THR A 498 1.53 20.70 -5.22
N ALA A 499 2.38 20.04 -4.43
CA ALA A 499 2.39 20.23 -2.96
C ALA A 499 2.77 21.66 -2.55
N LEU A 500 3.69 22.28 -3.29
CA LEU A 500 4.08 23.68 -3.11
C LEU A 500 3.01 24.68 -3.58
N SER A 501 1.99 24.25 -4.35
CA SER A 501 0.79 25.07 -4.60
C SER A 501 -0.18 25.08 -3.41
N GLY A 502 0.00 24.15 -2.45
CA GLY A 502 -0.78 24.07 -1.21
C GLY A 502 -2.26 23.73 -1.39
N ARG A 503 -2.70 23.32 -2.59
CA ARG A 503 -4.07 22.84 -2.83
C ARG A 503 -4.24 21.42 -2.30
N ARG A 504 -5.37 21.14 -1.63
CA ARG A 504 -5.73 19.80 -1.11
C ARG A 504 -7.20 19.47 -1.38
N HIS A 505 -7.58 18.20 -1.19
CA HIS A 505 -8.96 17.72 -1.25
C HIS A 505 -9.72 18.03 -2.57
N LEU A 506 -8.98 18.25 -3.66
CA LEU A 506 -9.55 18.59 -4.96
C LEU A 506 -10.35 17.44 -5.55
N GLY A 507 -11.46 17.77 -6.20
CA GLY A 507 -12.20 16.81 -7.01
C GLY A 507 -11.35 16.34 -8.20
N GLN A 508 -11.66 15.14 -8.68
CA GLN A 508 -10.95 14.50 -9.79
C GLN A 508 -11.97 13.98 -10.80
N GLN A 509 -11.65 14.07 -12.08
CA GLN A 509 -12.40 13.41 -13.14
C GLN A 509 -11.44 12.63 -14.03
N THR A 510 -11.91 11.50 -14.56
CA THR A 510 -11.25 10.79 -15.64
C THR A 510 -12.20 10.62 -16.81
N LEU A 511 -11.66 10.77 -18.03
CA LEU A 511 -12.34 10.39 -19.27
C LEU A 511 -11.37 9.54 -20.09
N GLU A 512 -11.74 8.29 -20.28
CA GLU A 512 -11.05 7.34 -21.15
C GLU A 512 -11.89 7.12 -22.41
N LEU A 513 -11.29 7.26 -23.57
CA LEU A 513 -11.86 6.91 -24.87
C LEU A 513 -10.98 5.83 -25.50
N VAL A 514 -11.58 4.67 -25.77
CA VAL A 514 -10.95 3.51 -26.42
C VAL A 514 -11.54 3.39 -27.82
N LEU A 515 -10.69 3.44 -28.84
CA LEU A 515 -11.08 3.47 -30.26
C LEU A 515 -10.46 2.27 -31.00
N SER A 516 -11.28 1.51 -31.72
CA SER A 516 -10.86 0.46 -32.66
C SER A 516 -11.20 0.87 -34.11
N GLY A 517 -10.59 0.20 -35.09
CA GLY A 517 -10.87 0.41 -36.53
C GLY A 517 -10.09 1.53 -37.22
N TYR A 518 -9.33 2.36 -36.49
CA TYR A 518 -8.37 3.30 -37.08
C TYR A 518 -7.01 2.63 -37.33
N VAL A 519 -6.36 2.93 -38.46
CA VAL A 519 -5.06 2.34 -38.83
C VAL A 519 -3.92 3.06 -38.13
N SER A 520 -4.07 4.37 -37.90
CA SER A 520 -3.06 5.18 -37.24
C SER A 520 -3.59 6.01 -36.08
N LEU A 521 -2.70 6.28 -35.11
CA LEU A 521 -2.99 7.20 -34.01
C LEU A 521 -3.27 8.63 -34.50
N ALA A 522 -2.83 9.00 -35.72
CA ALA A 522 -3.12 10.29 -36.32
C ALA A 522 -4.59 10.40 -36.75
N GLU A 523 -5.14 9.36 -37.38
CA GLU A 523 -6.58 9.28 -37.72
C GLU A 523 -7.43 9.29 -36.45
N ALA A 524 -7.12 8.41 -35.49
CA ALA A 524 -7.84 8.35 -34.21
C ALA A 524 -7.79 9.70 -33.45
N ARG A 525 -6.64 10.38 -33.45
CA ARG A 525 -6.49 11.73 -32.87
C ARG A 525 -7.40 12.74 -33.57
N GLN A 526 -7.48 12.69 -34.89
CA GLN A 526 -8.35 13.60 -35.64
C GLN A 526 -9.83 13.31 -35.38
N ALA A 527 -10.22 12.05 -35.31
CA ALA A 527 -11.58 11.65 -34.97
C ALA A 527 -11.99 12.11 -33.55
N VAL A 528 -11.10 11.96 -32.56
CA VAL A 528 -11.32 12.52 -31.21
C VAL A 528 -11.42 14.04 -31.26
N ARG A 529 -10.56 14.76 -32.02
CA ARG A 529 -10.68 16.22 -32.17
C ARG A 529 -12.03 16.65 -32.74
N THR A 530 -12.57 15.92 -33.72
CA THR A 530 -13.87 16.23 -34.33
C THR A 530 -15.04 15.93 -33.40
N ARG A 531 -15.04 14.79 -32.69
CA ARG A 531 -16.19 14.34 -31.87
C ARG A 531 -16.18 14.81 -30.41
N LEU A 532 -15.03 15.08 -29.81
CA LEU A 532 -14.92 15.46 -28.38
C LEU A 532 -15.83 16.63 -27.97
N PRO A 533 -16.03 17.70 -28.78
CA PRO A 533 -16.94 18.78 -28.41
C PRO A 533 -18.41 18.36 -28.26
N ALA A 534 -18.85 17.27 -28.90
CA ALA A 534 -20.18 16.69 -28.71
C ALA A 534 -20.23 15.71 -27.52
N LEU A 535 -19.12 15.06 -27.21
CA LEU A 535 -18.98 14.10 -26.10
C LEU A 535 -18.78 14.77 -24.73
N VAL A 536 -18.55 16.09 -24.68
CA VAL A 536 -18.27 16.84 -23.45
C VAL A 536 -19.28 17.99 -23.29
N ARG A 537 -20.12 17.89 -22.26
CA ARG A 537 -21.07 18.94 -21.89
C ARG A 537 -20.47 19.81 -20.80
N THR A 538 -20.38 21.12 -21.02
CA THR A 538 -19.92 22.08 -20.01
C THR A 538 -21.10 22.64 -19.21
N THR A 539 -21.07 22.54 -17.88
CA THR A 539 -21.98 23.36 -17.05
C THR A 539 -21.40 24.77 -16.92
N GLY A 540 -22.27 25.79 -16.92
CA GLY A 540 -21.86 27.18 -16.73
C GLY A 540 -21.26 27.48 -15.34
N PRO A 541 -20.81 28.71 -15.06
CA PRO A 541 -20.05 29.04 -13.85
C PRO A 541 -20.79 28.89 -12.52
N SER A 542 -22.11 28.76 -12.55
CA SER A 542 -22.95 28.57 -11.37
C SER A 542 -23.48 27.14 -11.35
N VAL A 543 -23.17 26.40 -10.27
CA VAL A 543 -24.13 25.62 -9.47
C VAL A 543 -23.38 24.97 -8.30
N HIS A 544 -23.87 25.21 -7.08
CA HIS A 544 -23.32 24.66 -5.83
C HIS A 544 -23.83 23.23 -5.52
N GLN A 545 -24.57 22.61 -6.44
CA GLN A 545 -25.32 21.37 -6.25
C GLN A 545 -25.31 20.51 -7.51
N ILE A 546 -24.38 19.55 -7.58
CA ILE A 546 -24.66 18.27 -8.24
C ILE A 546 -24.75 17.23 -7.12
N SER A 547 -25.84 17.32 -6.35
CA SER A 547 -26.23 16.35 -5.32
C SER A 547 -27.30 15.37 -5.81
N ASP A 548 -27.93 15.64 -6.96
CA ASP A 548 -29.06 14.88 -7.45
C ASP A 548 -28.66 13.83 -8.49
N ARG A 549 -29.10 12.59 -8.23
CA ARG A 549 -28.95 11.43 -9.13
C ARG A 549 -29.80 11.53 -10.41
N SER A 550 -30.65 12.55 -10.54
CA SER A 550 -31.65 12.67 -11.60
C SER A 550 -31.19 13.41 -12.86
N GLU A 551 -30.05 14.12 -12.84
CA GLU A 551 -29.54 14.86 -14.02
C GLU A 551 -28.67 14.01 -14.96
N LEU A 552 -28.28 12.81 -14.52
CA LEU A 552 -27.73 11.77 -15.39
C LEU A 552 -28.89 10.89 -15.85
N GLY A 553 -28.89 10.52 -17.14
CA GLY A 553 -29.94 9.69 -17.75
C GLY A 553 -30.18 8.40 -16.96
N PRO A 554 -31.40 7.83 -17.05
CA PRO A 554 -31.95 6.93 -16.04
C PRO A 554 -31.00 5.80 -15.69
N ALA A 555 -30.63 5.72 -14.41
CA ALA A 555 -30.04 4.53 -13.84
C ALA A 555 -31.02 3.37 -14.04
N THR A 556 -30.70 2.45 -14.94
CA THR A 556 -31.52 1.26 -15.22
C THR A 556 -31.54 0.37 -13.99
N ALA A 557 -32.67 0.36 -13.30
CA ALA A 557 -32.92 -0.52 -12.18
C ALA A 557 -33.56 -1.83 -12.67
N SER A 558 -32.77 -2.90 -12.68
CA SER A 558 -33.24 -4.30 -12.63
C SER A 558 -32.09 -5.21 -12.19
#